data_AF-A0A5N5RMZ0-F1
#
_entry.id   AF-A0A5N5RMZ0-F1
#
_cell.length_a   1.000
_cell.length_b   1.000
_cell.length_c   1.000
_cell.angle_alpha   90.00
_cell.angle_beta   90.00
_cell.angle_gamma   90.00
#
_symmetry.space_group_name_H-M   'P 1'
#
loop_
_entity.id
_entity.type
_entity.pdbx_description
1 polymer ?
#
loop_
_entity_poly.entity_id
_entity_poly.type
_entity_poly.pdbx_seq_one_letter_code
_entity_poly.pdbx_strand_id
1 'polypeptide(L)' 'MSKLTLSVDETAIENGKQYAQQQGRTLSSIVESYLNSLTPSTGPGALPPAVSSLMGIGSGPVDESDYRRHLMEKH' A
#
# COMPACT_ATOMS: atom_id res chain seq x y z
N MET A 1 -16.10 14.08 -13.55
CA MET A 1 -16.55 12.72 -13.21
C MET A 1 -16.90 12.01 -14.50
N SER A 2 -16.21 10.91 -14.79
CA SER A 2 -16.56 9.98 -15.86
C SER A 2 -17.32 8.79 -15.25
N LYS A 3 -18.28 8.23 -15.98
CA LYS A 3 -19.06 7.06 -15.55
C LYS A 3 -18.56 5.84 -16.32
N LEU A 4 -18.16 4.81 -15.58
CA LEU A 4 -17.78 3.50 -16.11
C LEU A 4 -18.83 2.48 -15.66
N THR A 5 -19.33 1.69 -16.60
CA THR A 5 -20.24 0.56 -16.32
C THR A 5 -19.48 -0.72 -16.64
N LEU A 6 -19.42 -1.65 -15.68
CA LEU A 6 -18.74 -2.94 -15.81
C LEU A 6 -19.77 -4.07 -15.66
N SER A 7 -19.69 -5.06 -16.53
CA SER A 7 -20.41 -6.33 -16.35
C SER A 7 -19.49 -7.30 -15.60
N VAL A 8 -19.94 -7.75 -14.43
CA VAL A 8 -19.24 -8.67 -13.53
C VAL A 8 -20.26 -9.60 -12.89
N ASP A 9 -19.83 -10.80 -12.53
CA ASP A 9 -20.68 -11.79 -11.88
C ASP A 9 -21.27 -11.27 -10.56
N GLU A 10 -22.50 -11.66 -10.26
CA GLU A 10 -23.22 -11.25 -9.05
C GLU A 10 -22.48 -11.66 -7.77
N THR A 11 -21.85 -12.84 -7.78
CA THR A 11 -21.02 -13.32 -6.66
C THR A 11 -19.80 -12.44 -6.43
N ALA A 12 -19.18 -11.93 -7.49
CA ALA A 12 -18.05 -11.01 -7.38
C ALA A 12 -18.48 -9.65 -6.82
N ILE A 13 -19.68 -9.17 -7.20
CA ILE A 13 -20.25 -7.93 -6.66
C ILE A 13 -20.48 -8.06 -5.16
N GLU A 14 -21.09 -9.15 -4.70
CA GLU A 14 -21.37 -9.37 -3.28
C GLU A 14 -20.08 -9.52 -2.45
N ASN A 15 -19.12 -10.32 -2.92
CA ASN A 15 -17.82 -10.45 -2.25
C ASN A 15 -17.11 -9.10 -2.15
N GLY A 16 -17.15 -8.30 -3.22
CA GLY A 16 -16.57 -6.96 -3.25
C GLY A 16 -17.21 -6.01 -2.24
N LYS A 17 -18.56 -6.02 -2.12
CA LYS A 17 -19.28 -5.20 -1.13
C LYS A 17 -18.92 -5.61 0.30
N GLN A 18 -18.88 -6.92 0.59
CA GLN A 18 -18.53 -7.42 1.92
C GLN A 18 -17.11 -7.00 2.31
N TYR A 19 -16.15 -7.16 1.40
CA TYR A 19 -14.78 -6.71 1.60
C TYR A 19 -14.70 -5.20 1.85
N ALA A 20 -15.41 -4.41 1.04
CA ALA A 20 -15.43 -2.96 1.19
C ALA A 20 -15.98 -2.53 2.56
N GLN A 21 -17.07 -3.16 3.01
CA GLN A 21 -17.67 -2.90 4.31
C GLN A 21 -16.74 -3.25 5.48
N GLN A 22 -16.05 -4.40 5.41
CA GLN A 22 -15.07 -4.79 6.43
C GLN A 22 -13.90 -3.81 6.52
N GLN A 23 -13.51 -3.20 5.40
CA GLN A 23 -12.43 -2.21 5.34
C GLN A 23 -12.92 -0.77 5.60
N GLY A 24 -14.22 -0.54 5.82
CA GLY A 24 -14.78 0.81 5.99
C GLY A 24 -14.69 1.67 4.73
N ARG A 25 -14.66 1.05 3.54
CA ARG A 25 -14.52 1.72 2.24
C ARG A 25 -15.73 1.43 1.34
N THR A 26 -15.88 2.21 0.27
CA THR A 26 -16.88 1.94 -0.78
C THR A 26 -16.26 1.07 -1.88
N LEU A 27 -17.09 0.23 -2.52
CA LEU A 27 -16.64 -0.59 -3.64
C LEU A 27 -16.07 0.27 -4.78
N SER A 28 -16.71 1.40 -5.08
CA SER A 28 -16.22 2.36 -6.08
C SER A 28 -14.84 2.92 -5.74
N SER A 29 -14.56 3.26 -4.47
CA SER A 29 -13.24 3.76 -4.06
C SER A 29 -12.14 2.70 -4.24
N ILE A 30 -12.47 1.43 -4.00
CA ILE A 30 -11.53 0.32 -4.18
C ILE A 30 -11.21 0.13 -5.67
N VAL A 31 -12.25 0.10 -6.52
CA VAL A 31 -12.08 -0.03 -7.98
C VAL A 31 -11.29 1.17 -8.54
N GLU A 32 -11.63 2.39 -8.11
CA GLU A 32 -10.91 3.60 -8.52
C GLU A 32 -9.43 3.55 -8.10
N SER A 33 -9.15 3.12 -6.86
CA SER A 33 -7.77 2.96 -6.38
C SER A 33 -6.99 1.94 -7.22
N TYR A 34 -7.65 0.83 -7.59
CA TYR A 34 -7.04 -0.18 -8.44
C TYR A 34 -6.76 0.36 -9.84
N LEU A 35 -7.73 1.03 -10.48
CA LEU A 35 -7.54 1.66 -11.79
C LEU A 35 -6.41 2.71 -11.77
N ASN A 36 -6.30 3.49 -10.69
CA ASN A 36 -5.20 4.43 -10.48
C ASN A 36 -3.85 3.72 -10.27
N SER A 37 -3.84 2.49 -9.78
CA SER A 37 -2.59 1.72 -9.65
C SER A 37 -2.09 1.16 -10.99
N LEU A 38 -2.97 1.03 -11.98
CA LEU A 38 -2.63 0.55 -13.32
C LEU A 38 -1.95 1.61 -14.18
N THR A 39 -2.02 2.90 -13.81
CA THR A 39 -1.24 3.92 -14.52
C THR A 39 0.25 3.66 -14.29
N PRO A 40 1.04 3.43 -15.35
CA PRO A 40 2.47 3.21 -15.21
C PRO A 40 3.07 4.45 -14.55
N SER A 41 3.70 4.24 -13.38
CA SER A 41 4.51 5.27 -12.74
C SER A 41 5.59 5.68 -13.73
N THR A 42 5.46 6.88 -14.31
CA THR A 42 6.50 7.55 -15.07
C THR A 42 7.61 7.96 -14.10
N GLY A 43 8.37 6.98 -13.64
CA GLY A 43 9.47 7.16 -12.70
C GLY A 43 9.99 5.81 -12.20
N PRO A 44 11.29 5.54 -12.31
CA PRO A 44 11.87 4.33 -11.73
C PRO A 44 11.73 4.38 -10.21
N GLY A 45 10.99 3.45 -9.62
CA GLY A 45 11.08 3.16 -8.18
C GLY A 45 10.23 4.01 -7.23
N ALA A 46 8.99 4.38 -7.59
CA ALA A 46 8.06 4.94 -6.61
C ALA A 46 7.58 3.84 -5.64
N LEU A 47 8.24 3.70 -4.50
CA LEU A 47 7.78 2.86 -3.39
C LEU A 47 6.37 3.32 -2.95
N PRO A 48 5.46 2.39 -2.54
CA PRO A 48 4.16 2.77 -2.02
C PRO A 48 4.29 3.83 -0.90
N PRO A 49 3.35 4.79 -0.73
CA PRO A 49 3.48 5.88 0.24
C PRO A 49 3.78 5.40 1.68
N ALA A 50 3.22 4.25 2.06
CA ALA A 50 3.51 3.59 3.33
C ALA A 50 4.98 3.16 3.43
N VAL A 51 5.53 2.55 2.38
CA VAL A 51 6.93 2.09 2.33
C VAL A 51 7.90 3.28 2.23
N SER A 52 7.54 4.33 1.49
CA SER A 52 8.31 5.57 1.43
C SER A 52 8.41 6.26 2.80
N SER A 53 7.31 6.27 3.57
CA SER A 53 7.30 6.82 4.94
C SER A 53 8.19 6.04 5.91
N LEU A 54 8.39 4.73 5.65
CA LEU A 54 9.24 3.84 6.45
C LEU A 54 10.72 3.89 6.04
N MET A 55 11.06 4.40 4.86
CA MET A 55 12.46 4.47 4.39
C MET A 55 13.30 5.55 5.09
N GLY A 56 12.67 6.62 5.59
CA GLY A 56 13.37 7.73 6.25
C GLY A 56 13.67 7.52 7.74
N ILE A 57 12.89 6.67 8.42
CA ILE A 57 13.01 6.42 9.87
C ILE A 57 14.28 5.62 10.24
N GLY A 58 14.89 4.91 9.30
CA GLY A 58 16.14 4.17 9.50
C GLY A 58 17.41 4.99 9.26
N SER A 59 17.32 6.23 8.77
CA SER A 59 18.50 7.09 8.48
C SER A 59 18.97 7.89 9.69
N GLY A 60 18.90 7.31 10.89
CA GLY A 60 19.54 7.87 12.08
C GLY A 60 21.07 7.79 11.97
N PRO A 61 21.83 8.46 12.86
CA PRO A 61 23.30 8.38 12.87
C PRO A 61 23.84 6.98 13.24
N VAL A 62 22.93 6.04 13.49
CA VAL A 62 23.21 4.69 13.95
C VAL A 62 23.48 3.82 12.74
N ASP A 63 24.69 3.30 12.65
CA ASP A 63 25.09 2.40 11.58
C ASP A 63 24.99 0.92 12.00
N GLU A 64 25.29 0.02 11.07
CA GLU A 64 25.28 -1.42 11.34
C GLU A 64 26.32 -1.82 12.42
N SER A 65 27.37 -1.02 12.61
CA SER A 65 28.40 -1.25 13.63
C SER A 65 27.89 -0.90 15.04
N ASP A 66 27.04 0.13 15.17
CA ASP A 66 26.35 0.45 16.41
C ASP A 66 25.40 -0.68 16.84
N TYR A 67 24.69 -1.28 15.89
CA TYR A 67 23.84 -2.45 16.16
C TYR A 67 24.67 -3.66 16.62
N ARG A 68 25.80 -3.93 15.97
CA ARG A 68 26.72 -5.00 16.38
C ARG A 68 27.28 -4.76 17.79
N ARG A 69 27.64 -3.52 18.12
CA ARG A 69 28.12 -3.13 19.45
C ARG A 69 27.04 -3.31 20.52
N HIS A 70 25.80 -2.89 20.24
CA HIS A 70 24.67 -3.11 21.14
C HIS A 70 24.44 -4.61 21.43
N LEU A 71 24.54 -5.46 20.41
CA LEU A 71 24.41 -6.92 20.59
C LEU A 71 25.54 -7.52 21.43
N MET A 72 26.76 -6.95 21.36
CA MET A 72 27.89 -7.39 22.16
C MET A 72 27.81 -6.95 23.63
N GLU A 73 27.25 -5.76 23.91
CA GLU A 73 27.10 -5.25 25.29
C GLU A 73 25.90 -5.84 26.04
N LYS A 74 24.93 -6.40 25.31
CA LYS A 74 23.75 -7.04 25.90
C LYS A 74 24.05 -8.47 26.42
N HIS A 75 25.23 -9.00 26.13
CA HIS A 75 25.73 -10.30 26.59
C HIS A 75 27.02 -10.14 27.40
#